data_AF-A0AAE8Q9P1-F1
#
_entry.id   AF-A0AAE8Q9P1-F1
#
_cell.length_a   1.000
_cell.length_b   1.000
_cell.length_c   1.000
_cell.angle_alpha   90.00
_cell.angle_beta   90.00
_cell.angle_gamma   90.00
#
_symmetry.space_group_name_H-M   'P 1'
#
loop_
_entity.id
_entity.type
_entity.pdbx_description
1 polymer ?
#
loop_
_entity_poly.entity_id
_entity_poly.type
_entity_poly.pdbx_seq_one_letter_code
_entity_poly.pdbx_strand_id
1 'polypeptide(L)'
;MITRRRNILLGIGAAMIVPNAGLGQQPAQINGNSSTAVRVRFTFGGSTMTATLNDSPSAGDFASMLPLDLTIEDYSHNEKIVRLPRKLTEEGSGPFDNERPGDLCYFKPWGNLALFYGDYKWDGLIRLGRFEDGFDPLRIQGDFSVRIERA
;
A
#
# COMPACT_ATOMS: atom_id res chain seq x y z
N MET A 1 40.52 57.83 -19.15
CA MET A 1 41.71 57.13 -19.71
C MET A 1 41.22 56.40 -20.96
N ILE A 2 41.44 56.94 -22.17
CA ILE A 2 42.59 56.62 -23.05
C ILE A 2 42.65 55.09 -23.26
N THR A 3 42.54 54.44 -24.42
CA THR A 3 42.74 54.72 -25.86
C THR A 3 42.73 53.29 -26.49
N ARG A 4 42.23 52.95 -27.70
CA ARG A 4 42.84 53.19 -29.01
C ARG A 4 42.08 52.40 -30.09
N ARG A 5 42.17 52.94 -31.31
CA ARG A 5 41.71 52.50 -32.63
C ARG A 5 42.21 51.11 -33.09
N ARG A 6 41.45 50.42 -33.97
CA ARG A 6 41.77 50.23 -35.42
C ARG A 6 40.87 49.18 -36.13
N ASN A 7 40.16 49.66 -37.15
CA ASN A 7 39.93 49.16 -38.51
C ASN A 7 40.22 47.69 -38.94
N ILE A 8 39.22 47.18 -39.68
CA ILE A 8 39.24 46.52 -41.01
C ILE A 8 39.38 44.98 -41.12
N LEU A 9 38.27 44.42 -41.62
CA LEU A 9 38.02 43.39 -42.66
C LEU A 9 38.91 42.14 -42.87
N LEU A 10 38.15 41.12 -43.30
CA LEU A 10 38.42 40.07 -44.30
C LEU A 10 39.09 38.80 -43.82
N GLY A 11 38.42 37.67 -44.07
CA GLY A 11 39.04 36.35 -44.05
C GLY A 11 38.03 35.22 -44.02
N ILE A 12 37.65 34.77 -45.22
CA ILE A 12 36.84 33.58 -45.48
C ILE A 12 37.61 32.34 -44.97
N GLY A 13 36.95 31.47 -44.21
CA GLY A 13 37.51 30.19 -43.77
C GLY A 13 36.39 29.22 -43.39
N ALA A 14 36.25 28.14 -44.16
CA ALA A 14 35.19 27.16 -44.07
C ALA A 14 35.28 26.25 -42.84
N ALA A 15 34.09 25.73 -42.47
CA ALA A 15 33.80 24.47 -41.80
C ALA A 15 34.47 24.19 -40.44
N MET A 16 33.64 24.05 -39.40
CA MET A 16 33.32 22.74 -38.80
C MET A 16 32.07 22.89 -37.94
N ILE A 17 31.00 22.18 -38.29
CA ILE A 17 29.90 21.92 -37.37
C ILE A 17 30.44 20.89 -36.37
N VAL A 18 30.63 21.31 -35.12
CA VAL A 18 30.80 20.40 -33.99
C VAL A 18 29.63 20.67 -33.04
N PRO A 19 28.81 19.66 -32.70
CA PRO A 19 27.61 19.82 -31.92
C PRO A 19 27.98 20.24 -30.49
N ASN A 20 27.37 21.34 -30.02
CA ASN A 20 27.48 21.71 -28.62
C ASN A 20 26.71 20.67 -27.80
N ALA A 21 27.45 19.91 -27.00
CA ALA A 21 26.94 18.98 -26.02
C ALA A 21 26.11 19.72 -24.97
N GLY A 22 24.81 19.81 -25.22
CA GLY A 22 23.80 20.08 -24.21
C GLY A 22 23.22 18.77 -23.73
N LEU A 23 23.95 18.03 -22.89
CA LEU A 23 23.37 16.95 -22.07
C LEU A 23 22.51 17.58 -20.97
N GLY A 24 21.41 18.21 -21.37
CA GLY A 24 20.26 18.36 -20.51
C GLY A 24 19.53 17.03 -20.55
N GLN A 25 20.00 16.05 -19.77
CA GLN A 25 19.26 14.83 -19.53
C GLN A 25 17.96 15.25 -18.82
N GLN A 26 16.91 15.41 -19.61
CA GLN A 26 15.55 15.38 -19.13
C GLN A 26 15.43 14.09 -18.30
N PRO A 27 15.21 14.17 -16.98
CA PRO A 27 15.11 12.95 -16.20
C PRO A 27 13.97 12.14 -16.82
N ALA A 28 14.34 10.96 -17.31
CA ALA A 28 13.40 9.95 -17.74
C ALA A 28 12.35 9.87 -16.64
N GLN A 29 11.09 10.02 -17.04
CA GLN A 29 9.95 9.62 -16.23
C GLN A 29 10.25 8.20 -15.77
N ILE A 30 10.70 8.06 -14.52
CA ILE A 30 10.70 6.80 -13.83
C ILE A 30 9.22 6.47 -13.69
N ASN A 31 8.70 5.71 -14.65
CA ASN A 31 7.57 4.83 -14.43
C ASN A 31 8.03 3.81 -13.39
N GLY A 32 8.21 4.27 -12.15
CA GLY A 32 8.16 3.41 -10.99
C GLY A 32 6.80 2.78 -11.09
N ASN A 33 6.78 1.49 -11.38
CA ASN A 33 5.61 0.65 -11.37
C ASN A 33 4.88 0.94 -10.06
N SER A 34 3.93 1.87 -10.10
CA SER A 34 3.11 2.20 -8.96
C SER A 34 2.19 1.00 -8.89
N SER A 35 2.59 -0.01 -8.12
CA SER A 35 1.68 -1.07 -7.72
C SER A 35 0.49 -0.33 -7.12
N THR A 36 -0.60 -0.25 -7.89
CA THR A 36 -1.81 0.44 -7.45
C THR A 36 -2.20 -0.21 -6.13
N ALA A 37 -2.12 0.56 -5.05
CA ALA A 37 -2.39 0.05 -3.72
C ALA A 37 -3.76 -0.65 -3.72
N VAL A 38 -3.79 -1.94 -3.38
CA VAL A 38 -5.01 -2.74 -3.46
C VAL A 38 -5.89 -2.35 -2.28
N ARG A 39 -7.03 -1.73 -2.58
CA ARG A 39 -8.05 -1.39 -1.59
C ARG A 39 -9.08 -2.49 -1.49
N VAL A 40 -9.47 -2.82 -0.25
CA VAL A 40 -10.48 -3.82 0.06
C VAL A 40 -11.57 -3.20 0.92
N ARG A 41 -12.82 -3.46 0.57
CA ARG A 41 -14.01 -2.97 1.26
C ARG A 41 -14.62 -4.09 2.08
N PHE A 42 -14.91 -3.80 3.33
CA PHE A 42 -15.63 -4.65 4.28
C PHE A 42 -17.01 -4.02 4.52
N THR A 43 -18.08 -4.77 4.30
CA THR A 43 -19.46 -4.34 4.54
C THR A 43 -20.12 -5.32 5.50
N PHE A 44 -20.51 -4.85 6.69
CA PHE A 44 -21.20 -5.64 7.72
C PHE A 44 -22.02 -4.73 8.64
N GLY A 45 -23.08 -5.24 9.25
CA GLY A 45 -23.88 -4.46 10.22
C GLY A 45 -24.41 -3.13 9.68
N GLY A 46 -24.67 -3.02 8.37
CA GLY A 46 -25.09 -1.78 7.70
C GLY A 46 -23.99 -0.72 7.55
N SER A 47 -22.75 -1.04 7.92
CA SER A 47 -21.60 -0.15 7.85
C SER A 47 -20.58 -0.64 6.84
N THR A 48 -19.73 0.28 6.38
CA THR A 48 -18.67 0.02 5.39
C THR A 48 -17.35 0.55 5.91
N MET A 49 -16.28 -0.22 5.72
CA MET A 49 -14.90 0.18 6.01
C MET A 49 -13.99 -0.21 4.84
N THR A 50 -12.96 0.60 4.56
CA THR A 50 -11.98 0.30 3.53
C THR A 50 -10.59 0.19 4.14
N ALA A 51 -9.88 -0.88 3.80
CA ALA A 51 -8.48 -1.04 4.11
C ALA A 51 -7.62 -1.02 2.84
N THR A 52 -6.45 -0.41 2.95
CA THR A 52 -5.39 -0.52 1.96
C THR A 52 -4.45 -1.65 2.34
N LEU A 53 -4.29 -2.59 1.41
CA LEU A 53 -3.37 -3.71 1.53
C LEU A 53 -1.93 -3.25 1.22
N ASN A 54 -0.97 -3.86 1.91
CA ASN A 54 0.45 -3.70 1.61
C ASN A 54 0.88 -4.60 0.43
N ASP A 55 2.11 -4.40 -0.05
CA ASP A 55 2.68 -5.14 -1.19
C ASP A 55 3.32 -6.48 -0.77
N SER A 56 2.74 -7.16 0.22
CA SER A 56 3.25 -8.46 0.68
C SER A 56 2.63 -9.64 -0.07
N PRO A 57 3.33 -10.79 -0.20
CA PRO A 57 2.75 -12.01 -0.78
C PRO A 57 1.46 -12.45 -0.08
N SER A 58 1.39 -12.35 1.25
CA SER A 58 0.17 -12.67 2.02
C SER A 58 -1.00 -11.76 1.69
N ALA A 59 -0.76 -10.46 1.48
CA ALA A 59 -1.79 -9.50 1.10
C ALA A 59 -2.28 -9.74 -0.33
N GLY A 60 -1.38 -10.04 -1.27
CA GLY A 60 -1.73 -10.44 -2.62
C GLY A 60 -2.55 -11.74 -2.66
N ASP A 61 -2.17 -12.73 -1.86
CA ASP A 61 -2.89 -13.99 -1.71
C ASP A 61 -4.30 -13.78 -1.15
N PHE A 62 -4.43 -12.94 -0.13
CA PHE A 62 -5.74 -12.52 0.40
C PHE A 62 -6.61 -11.87 -0.68
N ALA A 63 -6.06 -10.89 -1.43
CA ALA A 63 -6.78 -10.22 -2.50
C ALA A 63 -7.22 -11.16 -3.62
N SER A 64 -6.49 -12.25 -3.87
CA SER A 64 -6.83 -13.25 -4.90
C SER A 64 -8.13 -14.00 -4.60
N MET A 65 -8.56 -14.07 -3.34
CA MET A 65 -9.77 -14.78 -2.93
C MET A 65 -11.05 -13.94 -3.00
N LEU A 66 -10.93 -12.62 -3.24
CA LEU A 66 -12.07 -11.71 -3.22
C LEU A 66 -12.92 -11.84 -4.50
N PRO A 67 -14.26 -11.72 -4.41
CA PRO A 67 -15.03 -11.37 -3.22
C PRO A 67 -15.31 -12.57 -2.28
N LEU A 68 -15.55 -12.27 -1.00
CA LEU A 68 -15.89 -13.25 0.05
C LEU A 68 -17.14 -12.80 0.80
N ASP A 69 -18.05 -13.73 1.06
CA ASP A 69 -19.19 -13.56 1.97
C ASP A 69 -18.98 -14.50 3.16
N LEU A 70 -18.69 -13.93 4.33
CA LEU A 70 -18.23 -14.64 5.53
C LEU A 70 -18.96 -14.13 6.78
N THR A 71 -18.50 -14.55 7.96
CA THR A 71 -18.92 -14.01 9.26
C THR A 71 -17.76 -13.23 9.89
N ILE A 72 -18.07 -12.05 10.42
CA ILE A 72 -17.19 -11.29 11.31
C ILE A 72 -17.71 -11.43 12.74
N GLU A 73 -16.83 -11.82 13.66
CA GLU A 73 -17.17 -12.19 15.05
C GLU A 73 -16.37 -11.36 16.05
N ASP A 74 -16.95 -11.13 17.23
CA ASP A 74 -16.18 -10.68 18.38
C ASP A 74 -15.30 -11.81 18.91
N TYR A 75 -14.04 -11.52 19.23
CA TYR A 75 -13.12 -12.50 19.80
C TYR A 75 -12.52 -12.04 21.13
N SER A 76 -12.20 -10.76 21.25
CA SER A 76 -11.63 -10.15 22.46
C SER A 76 -12.10 -8.70 22.61
N HIS A 77 -11.53 -7.97 23.57
CA HIS A 77 -11.84 -6.57 23.84
C HIS A 77 -11.17 -5.57 22.86
N ASN A 78 -10.35 -6.04 21.92
CA ASN A 78 -9.54 -5.22 21.03
C ASN A 78 -9.59 -5.63 19.55
N GLU A 79 -10.28 -6.74 19.21
CA GLU A 79 -10.32 -7.25 17.84
C GLU A 79 -11.62 -7.96 17.48
N LYS A 80 -11.93 -7.93 16.19
CA LYS A 80 -12.86 -8.85 15.53
C LYS A 80 -12.09 -9.82 14.64
N ILE A 81 -12.64 -11.01 14.42
CA ILE A 81 -12.04 -12.03 13.54
C ILE A 81 -12.94 -12.40 12.37
N VAL A 82 -12.32 -12.83 11.27
CA VAL A 82 -13.00 -13.42 10.10
C VAL A 82 -12.26 -14.68 9.69
N ARG A 83 -12.92 -15.85 9.71
CA ARG A 83 -12.30 -17.11 9.27
C ARG A 83 -12.26 -17.18 7.74
N LEU A 84 -11.07 -17.40 7.18
CA LEU A 84 -10.88 -17.51 5.74
C LEU A 84 -11.20 -18.93 5.23
N PRO A 85 -11.60 -19.09 3.95
CA PRO A 85 -11.88 -20.42 3.37
C PRO A 85 -10.64 -21.30 3.26
N ARG A 86 -9.44 -20.71 3.27
CA ARG A 86 -8.14 -21.39 3.36
C ARG A 86 -7.10 -20.50 4.04
N LYS A 87 -6.00 -21.11 4.49
CA LYS A 87 -4.83 -20.37 4.96
C LYS A 87 -4.20 -19.55 3.83
N LEU A 88 -3.61 -18.42 4.22
CA LEU A 88 -2.77 -17.60 3.35
C LEU A 88 -1.35 -18.13 3.30
N THR A 89 -0.60 -17.77 2.26
CA THR A 89 0.86 -17.85 2.29
C THR A 89 1.43 -17.02 3.45
N GLU A 90 2.50 -17.54 4.06
CA GLU A 90 3.27 -16.84 5.09
C GLU A 90 4.61 -16.32 4.54
N GLU A 91 4.78 -16.37 3.21
CA GLU A 91 5.98 -15.90 2.51
C GLU A 91 6.17 -14.39 2.70
N GLY A 92 7.42 -13.99 2.97
CA GLY A 92 7.76 -12.60 3.26
C GLY A 92 7.25 -12.12 4.62
N SER A 93 6.74 -13.01 5.48
CA SER A 93 6.37 -12.65 6.84
C SER A 93 7.60 -12.32 7.69
N GLY A 94 7.45 -11.30 8.51
CA GLY A 94 8.46 -10.83 9.44
C GLY A 94 7.82 -10.04 10.58
N PRO A 95 8.57 -9.78 11.67
CA PRO A 95 8.07 -8.98 12.76
C PRO A 95 7.83 -7.54 12.31
N PHE A 96 6.89 -6.87 12.97
CA PHE A 96 6.70 -5.43 12.91
C PHE A 96 6.56 -4.89 14.33
N ASP A 97 6.92 -3.63 14.56
CA ASP A 97 7.06 -3.02 15.89
C ASP A 97 6.22 -1.75 16.08
N ASN A 98 5.38 -1.45 15.10
CA ASN A 98 4.49 -0.29 15.07
C ASN A 98 3.02 -0.72 15.00
N GLU A 99 2.64 -1.73 15.79
CA GLU A 99 1.25 -2.14 16.03
C GLU A 99 0.38 -0.95 16.41
N ARG A 100 -0.83 -0.87 15.85
CA ARG A 100 -1.82 0.12 16.27
C ARG A 100 -3.25 -0.29 15.91
N PRO A 101 -4.26 0.25 16.63
CA PRO A 101 -5.65 0.18 16.19
C PRO A 101 -5.82 0.59 14.72
N GLY A 102 -6.66 -0.14 13.99
CA GLY A 102 -6.85 0.01 12.55
C GLY A 102 -5.97 -0.90 11.69
N ASP A 103 -5.08 -1.70 12.29
CA ASP A 103 -4.34 -2.73 11.57
C ASP A 103 -5.24 -3.90 11.14
N LEU A 104 -5.10 -4.32 9.88
CA LEU A 104 -5.67 -5.55 9.34
C LEU A 104 -4.57 -6.61 9.26
N CYS A 105 -4.73 -7.71 9.99
CA CYS A 105 -3.72 -8.74 10.13
C CYS A 105 -4.26 -10.14 9.81
N TYR A 106 -3.36 -11.04 9.46
CA TYR A 106 -3.60 -12.48 9.35
C TYR A 106 -2.98 -13.19 10.56
N PHE A 107 -3.78 -14.01 11.24
CA PHE A 107 -3.36 -14.82 12.38
C PHE A 107 -2.91 -16.20 11.92
N LYS A 108 -1.60 -16.42 11.83
CA LYS A 108 -0.98 -17.65 11.29
C LYS A 108 -1.47 -18.96 11.94
N PRO A 109 -1.61 -19.04 13.29
CA PRO A 109 -1.96 -20.30 13.94
C PRO A 109 -3.28 -20.89 13.42
N TRP A 110 -4.32 -20.06 13.28
CA TRP A 110 -5.66 -20.53 12.91
C TRP A 110 -6.07 -20.21 11.48
N GLY A 111 -5.41 -19.24 10.82
CA GLY A 111 -5.73 -18.89 9.44
C GLY A 111 -6.92 -17.93 9.29
N ASN A 112 -7.18 -17.09 10.29
CA ASN A 112 -8.22 -16.05 10.24
C ASN A 112 -7.62 -14.65 10.06
N LEU A 113 -8.45 -13.72 9.62
CA LEU A 113 -8.17 -12.29 9.75
C LEU A 113 -8.38 -11.86 11.20
N ALA A 114 -7.58 -10.91 11.64
CA ALA A 114 -7.69 -10.17 12.89
C ALA A 114 -7.79 -8.67 12.54
N LEU A 115 -8.88 -8.03 12.94
CA LEU A 115 -9.20 -6.64 12.67
C LEU A 115 -9.15 -5.89 14.00
N PHE A 116 -8.08 -5.13 14.24
CA PHE A 116 -7.82 -4.49 15.53
C PHE A 116 -8.49 -3.12 15.66
N TYR A 117 -9.19 -2.89 16.77
CA TYR A 117 -9.76 -1.59 17.16
C TYR A 117 -9.28 -1.10 18.54
N GLY A 118 -8.43 -1.87 19.20
CA GLY A 118 -7.67 -1.51 20.40
C GLY A 118 -6.21 -1.93 20.28
N ASP A 119 -5.40 -1.56 21.29
CA ASP A 119 -3.98 -1.88 21.30
C ASP A 119 -3.74 -3.40 21.36
N TYR A 120 -2.63 -3.85 20.76
CA TYR A 120 -2.26 -5.26 20.71
C TYR A 120 -0.74 -5.45 20.54
N LYS A 121 -0.25 -6.62 20.92
CA LYS A 121 1.13 -7.07 20.66
C LYS A 121 1.17 -8.59 20.54
N TRP A 122 1.57 -9.12 19.38
CA TRP A 122 1.64 -10.57 19.16
C TRP A 122 2.51 -10.97 17.96
N ASP A 123 3.41 -11.95 18.13
CA ASP A 123 4.39 -12.37 17.10
C ASP A 123 3.81 -13.32 16.03
N GLY A 124 2.60 -13.83 16.26
CA GLY A 124 1.88 -14.74 15.37
C GLY A 124 1.11 -14.06 14.22
N LEU A 125 1.29 -12.75 14.02
CA LEU A 125 0.54 -11.96 13.05
C LEU A 125 1.36 -11.62 11.81
N ILE A 126 0.69 -11.55 10.65
CA ILE A 126 1.21 -10.91 9.43
C ILE A 126 0.33 -9.70 9.16
N ARG A 127 0.89 -8.49 9.13
CA ARG A 127 0.11 -7.31 8.72
C ARG A 127 -0.20 -7.41 7.24
N LEU A 128 -1.47 -7.36 6.88
CA LEU A 128 -1.94 -7.31 5.49
C LEU A 128 -2.19 -5.89 5.03
N GLY A 129 -2.57 -4.98 5.94
CA GLY A 129 -2.97 -3.63 5.57
C GLY A 129 -3.45 -2.80 6.75
N ARG A 130 -4.10 -1.67 6.45
CA ARG A 130 -4.71 -0.75 7.42
C ARG A 130 -6.00 -0.14 6.90
N PHE A 131 -6.93 0.12 7.81
CA PHE A 131 -8.15 0.87 7.53
C PHE A 131 -7.85 2.37 7.34
N GLU A 132 -8.41 2.97 6.28
CA GLU A 132 -8.11 4.33 5.85
C GLU A 132 -9.02 5.38 6.52
N ASP A 133 -10.33 5.13 6.50
CA ASP A 133 -11.35 6.08 6.96
C ASP A 133 -11.83 5.79 8.39
N GLY A 134 -10.95 5.17 9.19
CA GLY A 134 -11.27 4.71 10.54
C GLY A 134 -11.86 3.30 10.59
N PHE A 135 -12.22 2.89 11.80
CA PHE A 135 -12.58 1.51 12.12
C PHE A 135 -13.66 1.40 13.20
N ASP A 136 -14.45 2.46 13.39
CA ASP A 136 -15.53 2.50 14.37
C ASP A 136 -16.56 1.38 14.23
N PRO A 137 -16.90 0.89 13.01
CA PRO A 137 -17.80 -0.26 12.90
C PRO A 137 -17.28 -1.54 13.59
N LEU A 138 -15.98 -1.70 13.79
CA LEU A 138 -15.43 -2.83 14.56
C LEU A 138 -15.80 -2.78 16.05
N ARG A 139 -16.30 -1.66 16.57
CA ARG A 139 -16.72 -1.53 17.97
C ARG A 139 -18.17 -2.00 18.21
N ILE A 140 -18.93 -2.18 17.13
CA ILE A 140 -20.31 -2.67 17.21
C ILE A 140 -20.26 -4.13 17.66
N GLN A 141 -20.85 -4.42 18.82
CA GLN A 141 -20.85 -5.75 19.41
C GLN A 141 -21.77 -6.70 18.63
N GLY A 142 -21.39 -7.97 18.60
CA GLY A 142 -22.09 -9.06 17.94
C GLY A 142 -21.41 -9.56 16.68
N ASP A 143 -22.01 -10.63 16.17
CA ASP A 143 -21.57 -11.31 14.96
C ASP A 143 -22.43 -10.87 13.77
N PHE A 144 -21.78 -10.63 12.63
CA PHE A 144 -22.44 -10.14 11.44
C PHE A 144 -22.00 -10.93 10.22
N SER A 145 -22.88 -11.04 9.22
CA SER A 145 -22.43 -11.36 7.87
C SER A 145 -21.56 -10.20 7.38
N VAL A 146 -20.40 -10.53 6.82
CA VAL A 146 -19.47 -9.59 6.22
C VAL A 146 -19.24 -9.94 4.76
N ARG A 147 -19.38 -8.94 3.89
CA ARG A 147 -18.91 -9.02 2.50
C ARG A 147 -17.57 -8.30 2.39
N ILE A 148 -16.59 -8.97 1.81
CA ILE A 148 -15.26 -8.44 1.55
C ILE A 148 -15.00 -8.46 0.05
N GLU A 149 -14.68 -7.32 -0.54
CA GLU A 149 -14.47 -7.19 -1.98
C GLU A 149 -13.41 -6.13 -2.30
N ARG A 150 -12.93 -6.09 -3.54
CA ARG A 150 -12.07 -4.99 -4.00
C ARG A 150 -12.89 -3.69 -4.03
N ALA A 151 -12.30 -2.59 -3.57
CA ALA A 151 -12.93 -1.27 -3.45
C ALA A 151 -12.72 -0.37 -4.68
#